data_AF-B1J5Y6-F1
#
_entry.id   AF-B1J5Y6-F1
#
_cell.length_a   1.000
_cell.length_b   1.000
_cell.length_c   1.000
_cell.angle_alpha   90.00
_cell.angle_beta   90.00
_cell.angle_gamma   90.00
#
_symmetry.space_group_name_H-M   'P 1'
#
loop_
_entity.id
_entity.type
_entity.pdbx_description
1 polymer ?
#
loop_
_entity_poly.entity_id
_entity_poly.type
_entity_poly.pdbx_seq_one_letter_code
_entity_poly.pdbx_strand_id
1 'polypeptide(L)' 'MSIENLVKMANQIAHYFDSEPDHALAVKGVQQHLQNFWTPAMRRQLGEWAQAHAGEGLDPKVVAALA' A
#
# COMPACT_ATOMS: atom_id res chain seq x y z
N MET A 1 15.72 4.01 4.45
CA MET A 1 14.44 4.67 4.13
C MET A 1 13.60 4.66 5.40
N SER A 2 12.97 5.77 5.80
CA SER A 2 12.10 5.77 6.99
C SER A 2 10.74 5.16 6.67
N ILE A 3 10.08 4.58 7.67
CA ILE A 3 8.75 3.97 7.51
C ILE A 3 7.70 5.00 7.06
N GLU A 4 7.77 6.23 7.56
CA GLU A 4 6.88 7.33 7.17
C GLU A 4 6.92 7.61 5.65
N ASN A 5 8.12 7.52 5.06
CA ASN A 5 8.27 7.69 3.62
C ASN A 5 7.67 6.50 2.84
N LEU A 6 7.77 5.27 3.36
CA LEU A 6 7.11 4.11 2.75
C LEU A 6 5.58 4.27 2.79
N VAL A 7 5.03 4.65 3.95
CA VAL A 7 3.58 4.92 4.10
C VAL A 7 3.12 5.99 3.10
N LYS A 8 3.86 7.10 3.01
CA LYS A 8 3.55 8.18 2.05
C LYS A 8 3.55 7.69 0.59
N MET A 9 4.57 6.94 0.19
CA MET A 9 4.65 6.41 -1.18
C MET A 9 3.55 5.40 -1.46
N ALA A 10 3.22 4.51 -0.51
CA ALA A 10 2.14 3.55 -0.66
C ALA A 10 0.79 4.26 -0.89
N ASN A 11 0.52 5.34 -0.14
CA ASN A 11 -0.68 6.14 -0.30
C ASN A 11 -0.72 6.88 -1.64
N GLN A 12 0.43 7.37 -2.13
CA GLN A 12 0.50 7.98 -3.46
C GLN A 12 0.19 6.98 -4.57
N ILE A 13 0.64 5.74 -4.44
CA ILE A 13 0.29 4.65 -5.36
C ILE A 13 -1.23 4.39 -5.28
N ALA A 14 -1.79 4.30 -4.08
CA ALA A 14 -3.24 4.12 -3.93
C ALA A 14 -4.04 5.26 -4.56
N HIS A 15 -3.60 6.51 -4.37
CA HIS A 15 -4.25 7.68 -4.96
C HIS A 15 -4.25 7.66 -6.50
N TYR A 16 -3.19 7.14 -7.13
CA TYR A 16 -3.17 6.95 -8.58
C TYR A 16 -4.32 6.05 -9.08
N PHE A 17 -4.67 5.02 -8.29
CA PHE A 17 -5.77 4.11 -8.59
C PHE A 17 -7.16 4.64 -8.18
N ASP A 18 -7.29 5.88 -7.69
CA ASP A 18 -8.61 6.49 -7.43
C ASP A 18 -9.40 6.75 -8.73
N SER A 19 -8.73 6.72 -9.89
CA SER A 19 -9.38 6.81 -11.19
C SER A 19 -10.04 5.49 -11.64
N GLU A 20 -9.75 4.37 -10.98
CA GLU A 20 -10.37 3.07 -11.24
C GLU A 20 -11.71 2.95 -10.47
N PRO A 21 -12.87 2.94 -11.15
CA PRO A 21 -14.17 2.87 -10.48
C PRO A 21 -14.42 1.52 -9.78
N ASP A 22 -13.80 0.43 -10.23
CA ASP A 22 -13.90 -0.86 -9.54
C ASP A 22 -12.88 -0.94 -8.40
N HIS A 23 -13.39 -0.88 -7.17
CA HIS A 23 -12.56 -0.95 -5.97
C HIS A 23 -11.68 -2.21 -5.92
N ALA A 24 -12.18 -3.36 -6.37
CA ALA A 24 -11.40 -4.60 -6.35
C ALA A 24 -10.25 -4.55 -7.36
N LEU A 25 -10.49 -3.95 -8.54
CA LEU A 25 -9.42 -3.72 -9.52
C LEU A 25 -8.40 -2.70 -9.01
N ALA A 26 -8.84 -1.63 -8.34
CA ALA A 26 -7.96 -0.63 -7.74
C ALA A 26 -7.04 -1.25 -6.69
N VAL A 27 -7.59 -2.05 -5.76
CA VAL A 27 -6.81 -2.79 -4.74
C VAL A 27 -5.81 -3.74 -5.39
N LYS A 28 -6.23 -4.51 -6.40
CA LYS A 28 -5.35 -5.43 -7.13
C LYS A 28 -4.23 -4.69 -7.87
N GLY A 29 -4.53 -3.53 -8.44
CA GLY A 29 -3.55 -2.65 -9.08
C GLY A 29 -2.48 -2.16 -8.10
N VAL A 30 -2.90 -1.71 -6.91
CA VAL A 30 -1.96 -1.33 -5.82
C VAL A 30 -1.10 -2.52 -5.42
N GLN A 31 -1.70 -3.69 -5.19
CA GLN A 31 -0.97 -4.91 -4.82
C GLN A 31 0.09 -5.29 -5.87
N GLN A 32 -0.28 -5.31 -7.15
CA GLN A 32 0.64 -5.64 -8.24
C GLN A 32 1.77 -4.61 -8.36
N HIS A 33 1.46 -3.32 -8.21
CA HIS A 33 2.48 -2.28 -8.23
C HIS A 33 3.50 -2.48 -7.11
N LEU A 34 3.04 -2.71 -5.88
CA LEU A 34 3.94 -3.00 -4.75
C LEU A 34 4.77 -4.26 -5.01
N GLN A 35 4.18 -5.32 -5.57
CA GLN A 35 4.92 -6.56 -5.87
C GLN A 35 6.00 -6.39 -6.94
N ASN A 36 5.72 -5.62 -7.99
CA ASN A 36 6.59 -5.45 -9.15
C ASN A 36 7.74 -4.46 -8.87
N PHE A 37 7.47 -3.39 -8.13
CA PHE A 37 8.41 -2.28 -7.97
C PHE A 37 9.08 -2.23 -6.60
N TRP A 38 8.50 -2.84 -5.56
CA TRP A 38 9.07 -2.80 -4.21
C TRP A 38 9.82 -4.08 -3.87
N THR A 39 10.94 -3.89 -3.18
CA THR A 39 11.70 -5.02 -2.65
C THR A 39 10.89 -5.80 -1.60
N PRO A 40 11.17 -7.10 -1.39
CA PRO A 40 10.52 -7.87 -0.33
C PRO A 40 10.66 -7.24 1.06
N ALA A 41 11.78 -6.58 1.34
CA ALA A 41 12.02 -5.91 2.63
C ALA A 41 11.08 -4.71 2.84
N MET A 42 10.87 -3.88 1.82
CA MET A 42 9.95 -2.73 1.91
C MET A 42 8.51 -3.18 2.15
N ARG A 43 8.07 -4.25 1.47
CA ARG A 43 6.72 -4.81 1.65
C ARG A 43 6.52 -5.36 3.07
N ARG A 44 7.52 -6.05 3.62
CA ARG A 44 7.50 -6.53 5.01
C ARG A 44 7.40 -5.38 6.00
N GLN A 45 8.25 -4.35 5.85
CA GLN A 45 8.22 -3.16 6.72
C GLN A 45 6.87 -2.45 6.70
N LEU A 46 6.26 -2.30 5.52
CA LEU A 46 4.93 -1.70 5.39
C LEU A 46 3.84 -2.57 6.06
N GLY A 47 3.91 -3.90 5.89
CA GLY A 47 2.99 -4.84 6.52
C GLY A 47 3.11 -4.86 8.06
N GLU A 48 4.34 -4.87 8.58
CA GLU A 48 4.62 -4.77 10.02
C GLU A 48 4.07 -3.46 10.61
N TRP A 49 4.28 -2.34 9.91
CA TRP A 49 3.71 -1.05 10.32
C TRP A 49 2.19 -1.06 10.33
N ALA A 50 1.57 -1.60 9.27
CA ALA A 50 0.12 -1.71 9.16
C ALA A 50 -0.47 -2.55 10.31
N GLN A 51 0.18 -3.65 10.69
CA GLN A 51 -0.26 -4.46 11.83
C GLN A 51 -0.07 -3.74 13.16
N ALA A 52 1.09 -3.12 13.38
CA ALA A 52 1.42 -2.46 14.64
C ALA A 52 0.54 -1.22 14.93
N HIS A 53 0.09 -0.51 13.89
CA HIS A 53 -0.69 0.73 14.01
C HIS A 53 -2.13 0.56 13.49
N ALA A 54 -2.61 -0.68 13.32
CA ALA A 54 -3.94 -0.99 12.79
C ALA A 54 -4.28 -0.24 11.47
N GLY A 55 -3.28 -0.06 10.60
CA GLY A 55 -3.42 0.64 9.33
C GLY A 55 -3.45 2.17 9.44
N GLU A 56 -3.09 2.76 10.59
CA GLU A 56 -3.08 4.21 10.77
C GLU A 56 -2.21 4.90 9.71
N GLY A 57 -2.80 5.93 9.09
CA GLY A 57 -2.13 6.70 8.05
C GLY A 57 -1.98 5.98 6.71
N LEU A 58 -2.50 4.76 6.53
CA LEU A 58 -2.54 4.07 5.25
C LEU A 58 -3.91 4.23 4.57
N ASP A 59 -3.89 4.38 3.25
CA ASP A 59 -5.11 4.35 2.45
C ASP A 59 -5.78 2.97 2.53
N PRO A 60 -7.12 2.88 2.61
CA PRO A 60 -7.84 1.61 2.68
C PRO A 60 -7.46 0.62 1.58
N LYS A 61 -7.13 1.10 0.37
CA LYS A 61 -6.68 0.25 -0.74
C LYS A 61 -5.32 -0.37 -0.46
N VAL A 62 -4.44 0.34 0.24
CA VAL A 62 -3.13 -0.21 0.67
C VAL A 62 -3.33 -1.28 1.73
N VAL A 63 -4.18 -1.02 2.73
CA VAL A 63 -4.47 -2.00 3.78
C VAL A 63 -5.08 -3.28 3.17
N ALA A 64 -6.03 -3.13 2.24
CA ALA A 64 -6.62 -4.26 1.53
C ALA A 64 -5.62 -5.00 0.63
N ALA A 65 -4.65 -4.30 0.03
CA ALA A 65 -3.61 -4.90 -0.80
C ALA A 65 -2.55 -5.69 0.01
N LEU A 66 -2.45 -5.44 1.31
CA LEU A 66 -1.52 -6.10 2.24
C LEU A 66 -2.13 -7.34 2.93
N ALA A 67 -3.45 -7.52 2.86
CA ALA A 67 -4.16 -8.69 3.36
C ALA A 67 -3.93 -9.92 2.47
#